data_AF-A0A9D5ZX69-F1
#
_entry.id   AF-A0A9D5ZX69-F1
#
_cell.length_a   1.000
_cell.length_b   1.000
_cell.length_c   1.000
_cell.angle_alpha   90.00
_cell.angle_beta   90.00
_cell.angle_gamma   90.00
#
_symmetry.space_group_name_H-M   'P 1'
#
loop_
_entity.id
_entity.type
_entity.pdbx_description
1 polymer ?
#
loop_
_entity_poly.entity_id
_entity_poly.type
_entity_poly.pdbx_seq_one_letter_code
_entity_poly.pdbx_strand_id
1 'polypeptide(L)'
;MSDECPSCSSVRPHEPESASDYRLTHWPIQINLMGTTIPFLNNADLLVAADCTAFAALNFHDRFLRDNKVLIGCPKLDNGQHYLDKFTEIFTNMAIKKVTCLRMEVPCCGGMTAILNEAMNRSGKEIPLYETIIGVKGDLLNERKLRG
;
A
#
# COMPACT_ATOMS: atom_id res chain seq x y z
N MET A 1 -1.55 -24.77 9.66
CA MET A 1 -2.95 -24.55 9.23
C MET A 1 -2.96 -23.26 8.45
N SER A 2 -3.60 -23.24 7.29
CA SER A 2 -3.60 -22.12 6.35
C SER A 2 -4.15 -20.85 7.00
N ASP A 3 -3.31 -19.81 7.10
CA ASP A 3 -3.66 -18.42 7.40
C ASP A 3 -4.46 -17.80 6.25
N GLU A 4 -5.55 -18.45 5.85
CA GLU A 4 -6.47 -17.89 4.86
C GLU A 4 -7.30 -16.81 5.54
N CYS A 5 -7.02 -15.56 5.20
CA CYS A 5 -7.82 -14.41 5.60
C CYS A 5 -9.29 -14.65 5.16
N PRO A 6 -10.26 -14.81 6.09
CA PRO A 6 -11.66 -15.09 5.75
C PRO A 6 -12.30 -14.00 4.89
N SER A 7 -11.76 -12.78 4.95
CA SER A 7 -12.20 -11.65 4.13
C SER A 7 -11.69 -11.69 2.69
N CYS A 8 -10.62 -12.44 2.39
CA CYS A 8 -10.08 -12.59 1.04
C CYS A 8 -10.76 -13.76 0.29
N SER A 9 -11.30 -14.75 1.01
CA SER A 9 -11.86 -15.97 0.41
C SER A 9 -13.16 -15.73 -0.39
N SER A 10 -13.87 -14.65 -0.08
CA SER A 10 -15.23 -14.38 -0.60
C SER A 10 -15.27 -13.42 -1.79
N VAL A 11 -14.15 -12.77 -2.14
CA VAL A 11 -14.11 -11.74 -3.19
C VAL A 11 -13.04 -12.08 -4.21
N ARG A 12 -13.46 -12.44 -5.43
CA ARG A 12 -12.54 -12.59 -6.55
C ARG A 12 -12.06 -11.20 -6.99
N PRO A 13 -10.78 -11.02 -7.35
CA PRO A 13 -10.32 -9.77 -7.94
C PRO A 13 -11.18 -9.41 -9.16
N HIS A 14 -11.63 -8.17 -9.24
CA HIS A 14 -12.34 -7.67 -10.42
C HIS A 14 -11.30 -7.30 -11.48
N GLU A 15 -11.41 -7.89 -12.67
CA GLU A 15 -10.61 -7.50 -13.84
C GLU A 15 -11.25 -6.27 -14.49
N PRO A 16 -10.49 -5.20 -14.81
CA PRO A 16 -11.07 -3.99 -15.39
C PRO A 16 -11.71 -4.29 -16.75
N GLU A 17 -12.99 -3.93 -16.92
CA GLU A 17 -13.75 -4.19 -18.17
C GLU A 17 -13.41 -3.20 -19.30
N SER A 18 -12.76 -2.07 -18.99
CA SER A 18 -12.34 -1.05 -19.96
C SER A 18 -11.13 -0.24 -19.48
N ALA A 19 -10.44 0.43 -20.41
CA ALA A 19 -9.28 1.28 -20.12
C ALA A 19 -9.58 2.49 -19.22
N SER A 20 -10.85 2.78 -18.95
CA SER A 20 -11.34 3.85 -18.07
C SER A 20 -11.91 3.33 -16.73
N ASP A 21 -11.82 2.03 -16.46
CA ASP A 21 -12.34 1.44 -15.23
C ASP A 21 -11.30 1.52 -14.10
N TYR A 22 -11.39 2.58 -13.29
CA TYR A 22 -10.51 2.81 -12.12
C TYR A 22 -11.16 2.33 -10.81
N ARG A 23 -12.04 1.34 -10.89
CA ARG A 23 -12.64 0.73 -9.70
C ARG A 23 -11.59 -0.08 -8.94
N LEU A 24 -11.84 -0.22 -7.65
CA LEU A 24 -11.02 -1.06 -6.78
C LEU A 24 -11.10 -2.52 -7.25
N THR A 25 -9.94 -3.14 -7.50
CA THR A 25 -9.85 -4.50 -8.05
C THR A 25 -9.72 -5.59 -6.99
N HIS A 26 -9.70 -5.25 -5.70
CA HIS A 26 -9.52 -6.22 -4.61
C HIS A 26 -10.10 -5.69 -3.28
N TRP A 27 -10.41 -6.60 -2.36
CA TRP A 27 -10.87 -6.29 -1.01
C TRP A 27 -10.41 -7.40 -0.05
N PRO A 28 -10.07 -7.09 1.23
CA PRO A 28 -10.06 -5.79 1.88
C PRO A 28 -8.84 -4.93 1.51
N ILE A 29 -8.90 -3.62 1.83
CA ILE A 29 -7.80 -2.68 1.57
C ILE A 29 -7.15 -2.12 2.84
N GLN A 30 -7.76 -2.33 4.00
CA GLN A 30 -7.23 -1.85 5.27
C GLN A 30 -6.06 -2.72 5.72
N ILE A 31 -4.89 -2.14 5.99
CA ILE A 31 -3.67 -2.89 6.38
C ILE A 31 -3.97 -3.82 7.58
N ASN A 32 -4.73 -3.35 8.56
CA ASN A 32 -5.11 -4.13 9.74
C ASN A 32 -5.98 -5.36 9.42
N LEU A 33 -6.77 -5.32 8.34
CA LEU A 33 -7.65 -6.44 7.95
C LEU A 33 -6.94 -7.50 7.09
N MET A 34 -5.77 -7.19 6.55
CA MET A 34 -5.04 -8.11 5.68
C MET A 34 -4.42 -9.29 6.45
N GLY A 35 -4.47 -10.49 5.87
CA GLY A 35 -3.55 -11.56 6.25
C GLY A 35 -2.13 -11.27 5.74
N THR A 36 -1.18 -12.18 5.98
CA THR A 36 0.21 -12.01 5.51
C THR A 36 0.56 -12.86 4.29
N THR A 37 -0.38 -13.70 3.84
CA THR A 37 -0.37 -14.37 2.53
C THR A 37 -1.56 -13.89 1.72
N ILE A 38 -1.31 -13.14 0.65
CA ILE A 38 -2.35 -12.39 -0.08
C ILE A 38 -2.20 -12.65 -1.59
N PRO A 39 -3.04 -13.50 -2.20
CA PRO A 39 -2.84 -13.93 -3.59
C PRO A 39 -2.72 -12.79 -4.61
N PHE A 40 -3.51 -11.72 -4.44
CA PHE A 40 -3.51 -10.60 -5.38
C PHE A 40 -2.28 -9.67 -5.28
N LEU A 41 -1.46 -9.81 -4.23
CA LEU A 41 -0.21 -9.02 -4.09
C LEU A 41 0.98 -9.66 -4.80
N ASN A 42 0.89 -10.94 -5.20
CA ASN A 42 2.00 -11.59 -5.86
C ASN A 42 2.24 -10.98 -7.25
N ASN A 43 3.49 -10.57 -7.51
CA ASN A 43 3.93 -9.80 -8.66
C ASN A 43 3.18 -8.47 -8.88
N ALA A 44 2.64 -7.87 -7.81
CA ALA A 44 1.91 -6.61 -7.88
C ALA A 44 2.81 -5.38 -7.72
N ASP A 45 2.34 -4.28 -8.30
CA ASP A 45 2.75 -2.93 -7.90
C ASP A 45 1.90 -2.55 -6.67
N LEU A 46 2.55 -2.40 -5.51
CA LEU A 46 1.88 -2.13 -4.23
C LEU A 46 1.84 -0.61 -3.96
N LEU A 47 0.64 -0.08 -3.74
CA LEU A 47 0.44 1.27 -3.22
C LEU A 47 0.08 1.18 -1.74
N VAL A 48 0.89 1.78 -0.88
CA VAL A 48 0.57 1.97 0.55
C VAL A 48 0.21 3.43 0.75
N ALA A 49 -1.07 3.70 0.95
CA ALA A 49 -1.60 5.06 1.00
C ALA A 49 -2.08 5.41 2.41
N ALA A 50 -1.74 6.61 2.90
CA ALA A 50 -2.36 7.12 4.12
C ALA A 50 -3.86 7.35 3.88
N ASP A 51 -4.73 7.03 4.85
CA ASP A 51 -6.20 7.05 4.67
C ASP A 51 -6.72 8.37 4.09
N CYS A 52 -6.17 9.50 4.54
CA CYS A 52 -6.57 10.83 4.09
C CYS A 52 -6.18 11.15 2.64
N THR A 53 -5.20 10.46 2.06
CA THR A 53 -4.73 10.76 0.69
C THR A 53 -5.75 10.42 -0.38
N ALA A 54 -6.60 9.41 -0.14
CA ALA A 54 -7.70 9.06 -1.04
C ALA A 54 -8.71 10.21 -1.22
N PHE A 55 -8.87 11.03 -0.17
CA PHE A 55 -9.80 12.17 -0.16
C PHE A 55 -9.12 13.49 -0.54
N ALA A 56 -7.81 13.61 -0.29
CA ALA A 56 -7.06 14.84 -0.55
C ALA A 56 -6.51 14.92 -1.98
N ALA A 57 -6.01 13.80 -2.52
CA ALA A 57 -5.30 13.83 -3.80
C ALA A 57 -6.28 13.92 -4.99
N LEU A 58 -6.02 14.86 -5.88
CA LEU A 58 -6.79 14.99 -7.12
C LEU A 58 -6.64 13.73 -7.98
N ASN A 59 -7.76 13.24 -8.51
CA ASN A 59 -7.82 12.07 -9.40
C ASN A 59 -7.16 10.81 -8.80
N PHE A 60 -7.35 10.56 -7.49
CA PHE A 60 -6.69 9.45 -6.79
C PHE A 60 -6.84 8.10 -7.51
N HIS A 61 -8.04 7.79 -7.96
CA HIS A 61 -8.34 6.53 -8.62
C HIS A 61 -7.56 6.35 -9.93
N ASP A 62 -7.54 7.39 -10.75
CA ASP A 62 -6.86 7.38 -12.04
C ASP A 62 -5.33 7.32 -11.86
N ARG A 63 -4.81 8.19 -10.98
CA ARG A 63 -3.37 8.39 -10.83
C ARG A 63 -2.68 7.34 -9.97
N PHE A 64 -3.33 6.87 -8.91
CA PHE A 64 -2.71 6.00 -7.92
C PHE A 64 -3.35 4.61 -7.87
N LEU A 65 -4.66 4.48 -8.06
CA LEU A 65 -5.32 3.17 -7.93
C LEU A 65 -5.21 2.29 -9.18
N ARG A 66 -5.36 2.87 -10.38
CA ARG A 66 -5.52 2.17 -11.68
C ARG A 66 -4.66 0.92 -11.83
N ASP A 67 -3.35 1.04 -11.63
CA ASP A 67 -2.38 -0.04 -11.89
C ASP A 67 -1.80 -0.66 -10.60
N ASN A 68 -2.29 -0.25 -9.43
CA ASN A 68 -1.72 -0.66 -8.15
C ASN A 68 -2.70 -1.48 -7.31
N LYS A 69 -2.17 -2.42 -6.54
CA LYS A 69 -2.88 -3.00 -5.41
C LYS A 69 -2.72 -2.06 -4.23
N VAL A 70 -3.81 -1.43 -3.83
CA VAL A 70 -3.80 -0.46 -2.71
C VAL A 70 -3.97 -1.14 -1.36
N LEU A 71 -3.16 -0.74 -0.39
CA LEU A 71 -3.40 -0.92 1.03
C LEU A 71 -3.42 0.45 1.71
N ILE A 72 -4.35 0.66 2.64
CA ILE A 72 -4.53 1.93 3.34
C ILE A 72 -4.39 1.79 4.85
N GLY A 73 -3.89 2.84 5.48
CA GLY A 73 -3.86 2.97 6.94
C GLY A 73 -3.13 4.22 7.42
N CYS A 74 -3.29 4.56 8.70
CA CYS A 74 -2.70 5.74 9.32
C CYS A 74 -1.87 5.34 10.55
N PRO A 75 -0.53 5.39 10.49
CA PRO A 75 0.32 4.86 11.57
C PRO A 75 0.20 5.66 12.88
N LYS A 76 -0.47 6.83 12.86
CA LYS A 76 -0.81 7.59 14.07
C LYS A 76 -2.09 7.10 14.76
N LEU A 77 -3.05 6.59 13.99
CA LEU A 77 -4.30 6.04 14.52
C LEU A 77 -4.17 4.55 14.82
N ASP A 78 -3.27 3.88 14.10
CA ASP A 78 -3.01 2.45 14.20
C ASP A 78 -1.73 2.16 15.00
N ASN A 79 -1.38 0.87 15.09
CA ASN A 79 -0.14 0.43 15.72
C ASN A 79 0.98 0.30 14.66
N GLY A 80 1.93 1.25 14.67
CA GLY A 80 3.07 1.23 13.75
C GLY A 80 3.96 -0.01 13.84
N GLN A 81 4.12 -0.61 15.03
CA GLN A 81 4.87 -1.86 15.19
C GLN A 81 4.13 -3.02 14.52
N HIS A 82 2.80 -3.07 14.64
CA HIS A 82 1.99 -4.07 13.95
C HIS A 82 2.11 -3.96 12.42
N TYR A 83 2.15 -2.73 11.88
CA TYR A 83 2.39 -2.51 10.45
C TYR A 83 3.76 -3.01 10.01
N LEU A 84 4.80 -2.74 10.81
CA LEU A 84 6.14 -3.22 10.54
C LEU A 84 6.21 -4.75 10.46
N ASP A 85 5.62 -5.43 11.44
CA ASP A 85 5.61 -6.90 11.48
C ASP A 85 4.83 -7.46 10.28
N LYS A 86 3.65 -6.91 9.97
CA LYS A 86 2.85 -7.30 8.80
C LYS A 86 3.57 -7.12 7.48
N PHE A 87 4.15 -5.95 7.24
CA PHE A 87 4.86 -5.70 5.98
C PHE A 87 6.11 -6.57 5.88
N THR A 88 6.79 -6.84 7.00
CA THR A 88 7.93 -7.78 7.02
C THR A 88 7.49 -9.16 6.54
N GLU A 89 6.37 -9.68 7.05
CA GLU A 89 5.84 -10.98 6.61
C GLU A 89 5.36 -10.95 5.15
N ILE A 90 4.60 -9.91 4.74
CA ILE A 90 4.13 -9.77 3.36
C ILE A 90 5.30 -9.78 2.38
N PHE A 91 6.36 -9.00 2.64
CA PHE A 91 7.53 -8.95 1.77
C PHE A 91 8.34 -10.25 1.80
N THR A 92 8.36 -10.96 2.94
CA THR A 92 9.02 -12.27 3.03
C THR A 92 8.31 -13.31 2.15
N ASN A 93 6.97 -13.32 2.19
CA ASN A 93 6.15 -14.37 1.59
C ASN A 93 5.78 -14.10 0.13
N MET A 94 5.62 -12.83 -0.27
CA MET A 94 5.10 -12.43 -1.59
C MET A 94 6.18 -11.77 -2.45
N ALA A 95 6.14 -11.97 -3.77
CA ALA A 95 6.97 -11.20 -4.69
C ALA A 95 6.29 -9.86 -4.99
N ILE A 96 6.88 -8.73 -4.57
CA ILE A 96 6.37 -7.38 -4.86
C ILE A 96 7.29 -6.71 -5.89
N LYS A 97 6.73 -6.14 -6.96
CA LYS A 97 7.50 -5.48 -8.03
C LYS A 97 8.05 -4.12 -7.59
N LYS A 98 7.21 -3.31 -6.96
CA LYS A 98 7.56 -2.02 -6.37
C LYS A 98 6.57 -1.67 -5.26
N VAL A 99 7.02 -0.82 -4.33
CA VAL A 99 6.15 -0.20 -3.32
C VAL A 99 6.15 1.30 -3.52
N THR A 100 4.98 1.91 -3.53
CA THR A 100 4.81 3.36 -3.48
C THR A 100 4.15 3.73 -2.16
N CYS A 101 4.82 4.55 -1.35
CA CYS A 101 4.25 5.14 -0.15
C CYS A 101 3.63 6.49 -0.53
N LEU A 102 2.31 6.56 -0.55
CA LEU A 102 1.56 7.80 -0.77
C LEU A 102 1.16 8.37 0.58
N ARG A 103 1.76 9.50 0.97
CA ARG A 103 1.55 10.10 2.27
C ARG A 103 1.26 11.59 2.18
N MET A 104 0.67 12.12 3.25
CA MET A 104 0.58 13.57 3.43
C MET A 104 1.94 14.16 3.87
N GLU A 105 2.13 15.46 3.66
CA GLU A 105 3.32 16.21 4.10
C GLU A 105 3.49 16.25 5.62
N VAL A 106 2.41 16.04 6.36
CA VAL A 106 2.40 16.10 7.83
C VAL A 106 3.24 14.99 8.47
N PRO A 107 3.87 15.26 9.62
CA PRO A 107 4.84 14.35 10.23
C PRO A 107 4.24 13.00 10.62
N CYS A 108 2.95 12.94 10.93
CA CYS A 108 2.30 11.68 11.30
C CYS A 108 2.32 10.64 10.18
N CYS A 109 2.34 11.04 8.90
CA CYS A 109 2.38 10.08 7.80
C CYS A 109 3.82 9.68 7.41
N GLY A 110 4.84 10.44 7.83
CA GLY A 110 6.26 10.10 7.57
C GLY A 110 6.70 8.79 8.21
N GLY A 111 6.04 8.37 9.31
CA GLY A 111 6.28 7.08 9.95
C GLY A 111 6.01 5.88 9.04
N MET A 112 5.06 5.98 8.10
CA MET A 112 4.74 4.88 7.17
C MET A 112 5.92 4.56 6.25
N THR A 113 6.60 5.58 5.74
CA THR A 113 7.78 5.42 4.89
C THR A 113 8.91 4.70 5.63
N ALA A 114 9.14 5.06 6.89
CA ALA A 114 10.15 4.40 7.73
C ALA A 114 9.78 2.93 8.01
N ILE A 115 8.51 2.66 8.32
CA ILE A 115 7.98 1.30 8.52
C ILE A 115 8.22 0.42 7.29
N LEU A 116 7.88 0.91 6.09
CA LEU A 116 8.05 0.14 4.85
C LEU A 116 9.52 -0.15 4.55
N ASN A 117 10.39 0.85 4.70
CA ASN A 117 11.82 0.68 4.48
C ASN A 117 12.43 -0.36 5.44
N GLU A 118 12.07 -0.27 6.72
CA GLU A 118 12.53 -1.22 7.74
C GLU A 118 11.97 -2.63 7.52
N ALA A 119 10.69 -2.75 7.14
CA ALA A 119 10.09 -4.04 6.79
C ALA A 119 10.82 -4.73 5.64
N MET A 120 11.20 -3.97 4.60
CA MET A 120 12.00 -4.49 3.49
C MET A 120 13.37 -4.97 3.96
N ASN A 121 14.05 -4.20 4.83
CA ASN A 121 15.33 -4.60 5.40
C ASN A 121 15.22 -5.92 6.19
N ARG A 122 14.20 -6.03 7.05
CA ARG A 122 13.95 -7.24 7.85
C ARG A 122 13.61 -8.46 7.00
N SER A 123 12.86 -8.26 5.92
CA SER A 123 12.51 -9.35 4.98
C SER A 123 13.70 -9.81 4.12
N GLY A 124 14.80 -9.04 4.08
CA GLY A 124 15.94 -9.29 3.20
C GLY A 124 15.64 -9.11 1.71
N LYS A 125 14.46 -8.60 1.34
CA LYS A 125 14.09 -8.38 -0.06
C LYS A 125 14.61 -7.03 -0.58
N GLU A 126 14.99 -7.02 -1.85
CA GLU A 126 15.25 -5.80 -2.60
C GLU A 126 14.02 -5.42 -3.40
N ILE A 127 13.25 -4.47 -2.88
CA ILE A 127 12.04 -3.96 -3.53
C ILE A 127 12.24 -2.45 -3.74
N PRO A 128 12.06 -1.93 -4.97
CA PRO A 128 12.06 -0.50 -5.21
C PRO A 128 11.00 0.20 -4.35
N LEU A 129 11.42 1.20 -3.58
CA LEU A 129 10.54 2.01 -2.74
C LEU A 129 10.47 3.45 -3.27
N TYR A 130 9.27 3.89 -3.58
CA TYR A 130 8.95 5.25 -3.99
C TYR A 130 8.15 5.96 -2.89
N GLU A 131 8.29 7.27 -2.80
CA GLU A 131 7.52 8.13 -1.90
C GLU A 131 6.89 9.26 -2.71
N THR A 132 5.57 9.41 -2.54
CA THR A 132 4.79 10.52 -3.08
C THR A 132 4.20 11.30 -1.91
N ILE A 133 4.44 12.61 -1.89
CA ILE A 133 4.00 13.52 -0.83
C ILE A 133 2.87 14.42 -1.36
N ILE A 134 1.72 14.35 -0.70
CA ILE A 134 0.56 15.20 -0.93
C ILE A 134 0.51 16.30 0.13
N GLY A 135 0.36 17.55 -0.30
CA GLY A 135 0.18 18.69 0.59
C GLY A 135 -1.18 18.66 1.28
N VAL A 136 -1.33 19.37 2.40
CA VAL A 136 -2.62 19.44 3.11
C VAL A 136 -3.75 20.06 2.28
N LYS A 137 -3.41 20.72 1.17
CA LYS A 137 -4.36 21.27 0.19
C LYS A 137 -4.66 20.33 -0.98
N GLY A 138 -4.08 19.12 -0.98
CA GLY A 138 -4.32 18.10 -2.02
C GLY A 138 -3.38 18.19 -3.22
N ASP A 139 -2.45 19.15 -3.23
CA ASP A 139 -1.44 19.32 -4.26
C ASP A 139 -0.31 18.31 -4.14
N LEU A 140 0.30 17.97 -5.28
CA LEU A 140 1.47 17.11 -5.31
C LEU A 140 2.72 17.93 -4.99
N LEU A 141 3.40 17.60 -3.90
CA LEU A 141 4.60 18.31 -3.48
C LEU A 141 5.90 17.64 -3.93
N ASN A 142 5.95 16.31 -3.91
CA ASN A 142 7.18 15.57 -4.23
C ASN A 142 6.88 14.13 -4.66
N GLU A 143 7.72 13.60 -5.55
CA GLU A 143 7.80 12.19 -5.92
C GLU A 143 9.26 11.78 -6.07
N ARG A 144 9.69 10.76 -5.33
CA ARG A 144 11.08 10.32 -5.34
C ARG A 144 11.25 8.82 -5.10
N LYS A 145 12.29 8.25 -5.70
CA LYS A 145 12.77 6.90 -5.36
C LYS A 145 13.64 6.99 -4.11
N LEU A 146 13.30 6.23 -3.08
CA LEU A 146 14.06 6.15 -1.82
C LEU A 146 15.07 5.00 -1.83
N ARG A 147 14.72 3.90 -2.50
CA ARG A 147 15.53 2.69 -2.56
C ARG A 147 15.37 1.99 -3.90
N GLY A 148 16.45 1.34 -4.33
CA GLY A 148 16.49 0.22 -5.27
C GLY A 148 17.20 0.52 -6.56
#